data_AF-E6YV82-F1
#
_entry.id   AF-E6YV82-F1
#
_cell.length_a   1.000
_cell.length_b   1.000
_cell.length_c   1.000
_cell.angle_alpha   90.00
_cell.angle_beta   90.00
_cell.angle_gamma   90.00
#
_symmetry.space_group_name_H-M   'P 1'
#
loop_
_entity.id
_entity.type
_entity.pdbx_description
1 polymer ?
#
loop_
_entity_poly.entity_id
_entity_poly.type
_entity_poly.pdbx_seq_one_letter_code
_entity_poly.pdbx_strand_id
1 'polypeptide(L)'
;MRKSKDSPSLTVEELRRRRQIIDSAIHTHTIERIPLHPDTLLVLEKYAEGGSLNEFNILMDSVIQMILQEMGNVQVEKLQSASLSSYDNYIYPASHVLKNKYGIIDSDNLSMVSGHHAAKAIVNLHHEPLPERFDSFYLRYIHKRLFENTFEWAGNSRNFPFTFNDGTTAIIQTMKKVNSDDQFLESKKIAQYLDNVDQTLAEQNNFQGLSRQAFISKAASMFALINYIHPFRDGNGRTQRVFFERLAEAAGHQLDFSIVTAERMRVCSILSMVRSNVMGDIGAMKHMFEDISNPEKVSIMKEFISSMSKSEYKNAQKMIIVMPKRGHNYLSFYESETAEHLLLKVDLNYISKPLYVIFKKDYFLPNEVKELKSGCPLSFKVPMSRDIKDLESILIPKETVASLTSDQLIEKITSHLAVQLKRQEVDICAKYVYKNLEDFNEKISVKNILENRNFQEVFTKRIVDFPESISKLAGTKILWLKTLKYKIAEQNVEALAQKVHDYVDIVKEVENGIIKENLIKKKCLMTVVAMPSKKLQDIFNLSKDMQKETLSSSPSLQEELNIFIKAVNQRLMPLEHKWLRDANYDLLAESIGISQSKAKQIGELFMQGKRLQNLLKEIKRDHSEVINMAC
;
A
#
# COMPACT_ATOMS: atom_id res chain seq x y z
N MET A 1 -27.82 43.28 -11.71
CA MET A 1 -27.63 41.85 -12.02
C MET A 1 -27.08 41.70 -13.43
N ARG A 2 -25.76 41.50 -13.57
CA ARG A 2 -25.15 40.95 -14.79
C ARG A 2 -24.41 39.70 -14.32
N LYS A 3 -24.96 38.51 -14.64
CA LYS A 3 -24.27 37.24 -14.46
C LYS A 3 -22.98 37.32 -15.27
N SER A 4 -21.83 37.23 -14.59
CA SER A 4 -20.54 37.07 -15.25
C SER A 4 -20.59 35.79 -16.08
N LYS A 5 -20.20 35.91 -17.35
CA LYS A 5 -19.99 34.80 -18.27
C LYS A 5 -19.15 33.71 -17.60
N ASP A 6 -19.64 32.48 -17.70
CA ASP A 6 -18.95 31.27 -17.26
C ASP A 6 -17.51 31.26 -17.76
N SER A 7 -16.55 31.30 -16.83
CA SER A 7 -15.19 30.88 -17.10
C SER A 7 -15.23 29.41 -17.52
N PRO A 8 -14.60 28.99 -18.63
CA PRO A 8 -14.60 27.58 -19.03
C PRO A 8 -14.05 26.73 -17.89
N SER A 9 -14.82 25.72 -17.46
CA SER A 9 -14.40 24.77 -16.43
C SER A 9 -13.09 24.11 -16.84
N LEU A 10 -12.11 24.04 -15.93
CA LEU A 10 -10.82 23.39 -16.18
C LEU A 10 -11.03 21.93 -16.60
N THR A 11 -10.22 21.46 -17.55
CA THR A 11 -10.27 20.05 -17.99
C THR A 11 -9.66 19.15 -16.92
N VAL A 12 -10.08 17.88 -16.90
CA VAL A 12 -9.50 16.86 -15.99
C VAL A 12 -7.98 16.71 -16.21
N GLU A 13 -7.53 16.85 -17.46
CA GLU A 13 -6.10 16.77 -17.79
C GLU A 13 -5.32 17.97 -17.23
N GLU A 14 -5.88 19.17 -17.29
CA GLU A 14 -5.27 20.35 -16.70
C GLU A 14 -5.18 20.24 -15.18
N LEU A 15 -6.23 19.76 -14.51
CA LEU A 15 -6.21 19.51 -13.06
C LEU A 15 -5.15 18.46 -12.68
N ARG A 16 -5.03 17.38 -13.48
CA ARG A 16 -3.98 16.36 -13.29
C ARG A 16 -2.59 16.94 -13.44
N ARG A 17 -2.35 17.76 -14.46
CA ARG A 17 -1.07 18.45 -14.69
C ARG A 17 -0.72 19.36 -13.53
N ARG A 18 -1.66 20.16 -13.04
CA ARG A 18 -1.45 21.04 -11.87
C ARG A 18 -1.11 20.26 -10.61
N ARG A 19 -1.83 19.17 -10.34
CA ARG A 19 -1.54 18.28 -9.21
C ARG A 19 -0.11 17.73 -9.31
N GLN A 20 0.32 17.28 -10.49
CA GLN A 20 1.70 16.80 -10.70
C GLN A 20 2.75 17.89 -10.42
N ILE A 21 2.52 19.13 -10.86
CA ILE A 21 3.41 20.27 -10.59
C ILE A 21 3.52 20.54 -9.08
N ILE A 22 2.40 20.51 -8.37
CA ILE A 22 2.35 20.73 -6.93
C ILE A 22 3.02 19.58 -6.17
N ASP A 23 2.77 18.33 -6.56
CA ASP A 23 3.44 17.16 -6.00
C ASP A 23 4.97 17.28 -6.15
N SER A 24 5.47 17.72 -7.32
CA SER A 24 6.90 18.00 -7.53
C SER A 24 7.41 19.12 -6.61
N ALA A 25 6.69 20.25 -6.54
CA ALA A 25 7.06 21.40 -5.72
C ALA A 25 7.14 21.07 -4.21
N ILE A 26 6.22 20.24 -3.70
CA ILE A 26 6.24 19.80 -2.30
C ILE A 26 7.32 18.76 -2.08
N HIS A 27 7.38 17.76 -2.96
CA HIS A 27 8.21 16.59 -2.72
C HIS A 27 9.70 16.86 -2.92
N THR A 28 10.07 17.79 -3.80
CA THR A 28 11.46 18.21 -3.95
C THR A 28 12.05 18.73 -2.63
N HIS A 29 11.22 19.34 -1.76
CA HIS A 29 11.63 19.78 -0.42
C HIS A 29 11.61 18.61 0.58
N THR A 30 10.62 17.72 0.46
CA THR A 30 10.49 16.52 1.31
C THR A 30 11.71 15.60 1.20
N ILE A 31 12.23 15.37 -0.01
CA ILE A 31 13.46 14.55 -0.24
C ILE A 31 14.66 15.12 0.53
N GLU A 32 14.76 16.45 0.61
CA GLU A 32 15.82 17.16 1.32
C GLU A 32 15.50 17.37 2.81
N ARG A 33 14.37 16.84 3.29
CA ARG A 33 13.84 16.98 4.66
C ARG A 33 13.62 18.44 5.07
N ILE A 34 13.31 19.30 4.10
CA ILE A 34 12.95 20.69 4.32
C ILE A 34 11.43 20.78 4.46
N PRO A 35 10.88 21.12 5.64
CA PRO A 35 9.46 21.33 5.80
C PRO A 35 9.03 22.64 5.13
N LEU A 36 7.88 22.62 4.45
CA LEU A 36 7.22 23.84 3.99
C LEU A 36 6.26 24.35 5.06
N HIS A 37 6.11 25.67 5.16
CA HIS A 37 5.16 26.30 6.07
C HIS A 37 3.71 25.84 5.76
N PRO A 38 2.85 25.59 6.77
CA PRO A 38 1.47 25.16 6.53
C PRO A 38 0.68 26.07 5.56
N ASP A 39 0.82 27.39 5.67
CA ASP A 39 0.14 28.32 4.76
C ASP A 39 0.68 28.25 3.33
N THR A 40 1.95 27.88 3.16
CA THR A 40 2.52 27.61 1.83
C THR A 40 1.85 26.39 1.21
N LEU A 41 1.68 25.32 1.99
CA LEU A 41 0.98 24.11 1.53
C LEU A 41 -0.48 24.41 1.17
N LEU A 42 -1.17 25.24 1.96
CA LEU A 42 -2.55 25.65 1.67
C LEU A 42 -2.68 26.35 0.31
N VAL A 43 -1.76 27.27 0.00
CA VAL A 43 -1.77 28.00 -1.28
C VAL A 43 -1.44 27.07 -2.46
N LEU A 44 -0.50 26.14 -2.27
CA LEU A 44 -0.17 25.12 -3.27
C LEU A 44 -1.37 24.21 -3.58
N GLU A 45 -2.09 23.76 -2.55
CA GLU A 45 -3.30 22.94 -2.69
C GLU A 45 -4.42 23.69 -3.42
N LYS A 46 -4.66 24.96 -3.04
CA LYS A 46 -5.67 25.80 -3.71
C LYS A 46 -5.39 25.95 -5.22
N TYR A 47 -4.11 26.02 -5.61
CA TYR A 47 -3.74 26.05 -7.02
C TYR A 47 -3.99 24.69 -7.71
N ALA A 48 -3.66 23.57 -7.06
CA ALA A 48 -3.93 22.22 -7.57
C ALA A 48 -5.42 21.96 -7.81
N GLU A 49 -6.30 22.54 -6.97
CA GLU A 49 -7.76 22.41 -7.06
C GLU A 49 -8.41 23.31 -8.13
N GLY A 50 -7.64 24.20 -8.76
CA GLY A 50 -8.10 25.01 -9.88
C GLY A 50 -7.90 26.51 -9.76
N GLY A 51 -7.25 27.01 -8.69
CA GLY A 51 -6.90 28.42 -8.56
C GLY A 51 -6.09 28.95 -9.74
N SER A 52 -6.27 30.22 -10.12
CA SER A 52 -5.51 30.80 -11.23
C SER A 52 -4.03 31.01 -10.85
N LEU A 53 -3.12 30.99 -11.84
CA LEU A 53 -1.70 31.24 -11.58
C LEU A 53 -1.45 32.65 -11.00
N ASN A 54 -2.24 33.65 -11.44
CA ASN A 54 -2.14 35.01 -10.91
C ASN A 54 -2.55 35.08 -9.43
N GLU A 55 -3.67 34.45 -9.07
CA GLU A 55 -4.12 34.36 -7.67
C GLU A 55 -3.12 33.59 -6.82
N PHE A 56 -2.60 32.46 -7.32
CA PHE A 56 -1.52 31.72 -6.66
C PHE A 56 -0.32 32.61 -6.33
N ASN A 57 0.15 33.39 -7.31
CA ASN A 57 1.31 34.27 -7.11
C ASN A 57 1.06 35.35 -6.06
N ILE A 58 -0.12 35.98 -6.07
CA ILE A 58 -0.54 36.99 -5.08
C ILE A 58 -0.60 36.38 -3.66
N LEU A 59 -1.18 35.19 -3.54
CA LEU A 59 -1.28 34.50 -2.25
C LEU A 59 0.10 34.09 -1.72
N MET A 60 0.97 33.55 -2.58
CA MET A 60 2.35 33.22 -2.18
C MET A 60 3.09 34.48 -1.70
N ASP A 61 2.98 35.61 -2.42
CA ASP A 61 3.60 36.87 -2.00
C ASP A 61 3.05 37.41 -0.67
N SER A 62 1.77 37.17 -0.39
CA SER A 62 1.15 37.55 0.89
C SER A 62 1.64 36.65 2.03
N VAL A 63 1.69 35.34 1.80
CA VAL A 63 2.11 34.34 2.79
C VAL A 63 3.57 34.53 3.19
N ILE A 64 4.47 34.86 2.26
CA ILE A 64 5.88 35.10 2.66
C ILE A 64 6.01 36.29 3.62
N GLN A 65 5.21 37.35 3.44
CA GLN A 65 5.24 38.48 4.37
C GLN A 65 4.75 38.08 5.76
N MET A 66 3.72 37.23 5.84
CA MET A 66 3.24 36.67 7.11
C MET A 66 4.33 35.83 7.79
N ILE A 67 4.95 34.91 7.05
CA ILE A 67 6.05 34.07 7.56
C ILE A 67 7.19 34.94 8.11
N LEU A 68 7.59 35.99 7.38
CA LEU A 68 8.63 36.90 7.83
C LEU A 68 8.22 37.73 9.05
N GLN A 69 6.95 38.13 9.17
CA GLN A 69 6.43 38.84 10.34
C GLN A 69 6.39 37.95 11.59
N GLU A 70 5.98 36.70 11.45
CA GLU A 70 6.01 35.72 12.54
C GLU A 70 7.44 35.52 13.06
N MET A 71 8.42 35.47 12.15
CA MET A 71 9.84 35.39 12.49
C MET A 71 10.37 36.68 13.13
N GLY A 72 9.95 37.86 12.65
CA GLY A 72 10.40 39.16 13.13
C GLY A 72 9.98 39.49 14.58
N ASN A 73 8.98 38.79 15.12
CA ASN A 73 8.58 38.89 16.53
C ASN A 73 9.50 38.09 17.48
N VAL A 74 10.49 37.36 16.94
CA VAL A 74 11.57 36.72 17.69
C VAL A 74 12.80 37.61 17.59
N GLN A 75 13.19 38.27 18.70
CA GLN A 75 14.27 39.25 18.73
C GLN A 75 15.56 38.74 18.06
N VAL A 76 16.02 39.46 17.04
CA VAL A 76 17.38 39.35 16.50
C VAL A 76 18.28 40.24 17.35
N GLU A 77 18.96 39.66 18.35
CA GLU A 77 20.12 40.33 18.94
C GLU A 77 21.19 40.50 17.84
N LYS A 78 21.48 41.77 17.49
CA LYS A 78 22.63 42.13 16.68
C LYS A 78 23.90 41.71 17.42
N LEU A 79 24.42 40.53 17.12
CA LEU A 79 25.75 40.14 17.57
C LEU A 79 26.78 41.02 16.86
N GLN A 80 27.49 41.82 17.67
CA GLN A 80 28.67 42.56 17.26
C GLN A 80 29.72 41.58 16.74
N SER A 81 30.42 42.03 15.70
CA SER A 81 31.51 41.34 15.01
C SER A 81 32.54 40.73 15.97
N ALA A 82 32.44 39.43 16.22
CA ALA A 82 33.51 38.63 16.79
C ALA A 82 34.24 37.91 15.66
N SER A 83 35.55 38.20 15.53
CA SER A 83 36.43 37.60 14.54
C SER A 83 36.70 36.12 14.86
N LEU A 84 35.93 35.23 14.27
CA LEU A 84 36.34 33.86 14.00
C LEU A 84 36.47 33.72 12.49
N SER A 85 37.68 33.43 12.01
CA SER A 85 37.98 33.26 10.59
C SER A 85 37.29 32.01 10.03
N SER A 86 36.02 32.16 9.63
CA SER A 86 35.43 31.26 8.65
C SER A 86 36.12 31.50 7.31
N TYR A 87 36.84 30.50 6.80
CA TYR A 87 37.38 30.52 5.43
C TYR A 87 36.27 30.45 4.37
N ASP A 88 35.01 30.14 4.74
CA ASP A 88 33.86 30.13 3.85
C ASP A 88 33.08 31.46 3.98
N ASN A 89 33.31 32.39 3.05
CA ASN A 89 32.60 33.67 3.00
C ASN A 89 31.12 33.52 2.56
N TYR A 90 30.65 32.31 2.23
CA TYR A 90 29.23 32.03 1.99
C TYR A 90 28.38 32.00 3.26
N ILE A 91 28.98 31.87 4.45
CA ILE A 91 28.26 31.81 5.74
C ILE A 91 28.42 33.10 6.55
N TYR A 92 27.47 33.38 7.43
CA TYR A 92 27.62 34.48 8.40
C TYR A 92 28.77 34.19 9.39
N PRO A 93 29.50 35.21 9.86
CA PRO A 93 30.49 35.05 10.92
C PRO A 93 29.89 34.37 12.16
N ALA A 94 30.62 33.43 12.76
CA ALA A 94 30.20 32.65 13.92
C ALA A 94 28.85 31.90 13.76
N SER A 95 28.45 31.59 12.53
CA SER A 95 27.25 30.80 12.21
C SER A 95 27.57 29.70 11.20
N HIS A 96 26.66 28.73 11.06
CA HIS A 96 26.68 27.73 9.98
C HIS A 96 25.66 28.04 8.87
N VAL A 97 24.97 29.18 8.96
CA VAL A 97 23.90 29.57 8.04
C VAL A 97 24.45 30.40 6.90
N LEU A 98 23.99 30.08 5.68
CA LEU A 98 24.36 30.77 4.45
C LEU A 98 23.87 32.22 4.47
N LYS A 99 24.72 33.15 4.02
CA LYS A 99 24.35 34.54 3.77
C LYS A 99 23.16 34.58 2.82
N ASN A 100 22.11 35.26 3.25
CA ASN A 100 20.84 35.35 2.54
C ASN A 100 20.29 36.77 2.56
N LYS A 101 19.40 37.07 1.63
CA LYS A 101 18.83 38.41 1.42
C LYS A 101 17.97 38.91 2.59
N TYR A 102 17.63 38.03 3.52
CA TYR A 102 16.78 38.33 4.67
C TYR A 102 17.55 38.56 5.97
N GLY A 103 18.87 38.32 5.99
CA GLY A 103 19.64 38.41 7.23
C GLY A 103 19.35 37.31 8.25
N ILE A 104 18.70 36.21 7.83
CA ILE A 104 18.29 35.13 8.74
C ILE A 104 19.51 34.29 9.12
N ILE A 105 19.79 34.17 10.43
CA ILE A 105 20.91 33.38 10.97
C ILE A 105 20.46 32.05 11.59
N ASP A 106 19.15 31.78 11.62
CA ASP A 106 18.57 30.52 12.04
C ASP A 106 18.32 29.60 10.83
N SER A 107 18.80 28.36 10.90
CA SER A 107 18.80 27.43 9.77
C SER A 107 17.39 26.95 9.39
N ASP A 108 16.52 26.76 10.38
CA ASP A 108 15.17 26.24 10.15
C ASP A 108 14.29 27.33 9.53
N ASN A 109 14.40 28.56 10.04
CA ASN A 109 13.74 29.74 9.47
C ASN A 109 14.20 30.02 8.03
N LEU A 110 15.51 29.96 7.76
CA LEU A 110 16.03 30.12 6.40
C LEU A 110 15.51 29.02 5.47
N SER A 111 15.49 27.78 5.95
CA SER A 111 14.99 26.63 5.16
C SER A 111 13.52 26.79 4.80
N MET A 112 12.71 27.30 5.73
CA MET A 112 11.29 27.57 5.51
C MET A 112 11.04 28.70 4.50
N VAL A 113 11.73 29.84 4.64
CA VAL A 113 11.64 30.97 3.71
C VAL A 113 12.16 30.59 2.32
N SER A 114 13.30 29.91 2.25
CA SER A 114 13.89 29.42 1.00
C SER A 114 12.97 28.41 0.32
N GLY A 115 12.38 27.49 1.10
CA GLY A 115 11.41 26.50 0.61
C GLY A 115 10.16 27.15 0.02
N HIS A 116 9.62 28.19 0.67
CA HIS A 116 8.49 28.95 0.15
C HIS A 116 8.78 29.55 -1.24
N HIS A 117 9.90 30.27 -1.38
CA HIS A 117 10.28 30.87 -2.67
C HIS A 117 10.54 29.83 -3.74
N ALA A 118 11.25 28.75 -3.40
CA ALA A 118 11.54 27.68 -4.35
C ALA A 118 10.24 26.99 -4.80
N ALA A 119 9.28 26.72 -3.90
CA ALA A 119 7.98 26.15 -4.26
C ALA A 119 7.21 27.07 -5.22
N LYS A 120 7.15 28.38 -4.95
CA LYS A 120 6.57 29.37 -5.87
C LYS A 120 7.25 29.33 -7.25
N ALA A 121 8.57 29.30 -7.28
CA ALA A 121 9.35 29.31 -8.50
C ALA A 121 9.15 28.04 -9.34
N ILE A 122 9.05 26.87 -8.72
CA ILE A 122 8.78 25.60 -9.43
C ILE A 122 7.44 25.66 -10.17
N VAL A 123 6.39 26.13 -9.49
CA VAL A 123 5.07 26.26 -10.12
C VAL A 123 5.14 27.18 -11.34
N ASN A 124 5.79 28.34 -11.21
CA ASN A 124 5.94 29.28 -12.31
C ASN A 124 6.81 28.72 -13.46
N LEU A 125 7.90 28.01 -13.16
CA LEU A 125 8.78 27.38 -14.16
C LEU A 125 8.04 26.38 -15.06
N HIS A 126 7.04 25.66 -14.53
CA HIS A 126 6.21 24.76 -15.35
C HIS A 126 5.24 25.47 -16.29
N HIS A 127 4.99 26.77 -16.10
CA HIS A 127 4.23 27.60 -17.03
C HIS A 127 5.10 28.31 -18.06
N GLU A 128 6.42 28.32 -17.86
CA GLU A 128 7.34 28.82 -18.86
C GLU A 128 7.42 27.84 -20.05
N PRO A 129 7.67 28.32 -21.28
CA PRO A 129 7.95 27.43 -22.40
C PRO A 129 9.20 26.58 -22.12
N LEU A 130 9.22 25.37 -22.67
CA LEU A 130 10.42 24.53 -22.64
C LEU A 130 11.52 25.22 -23.46
N PRO A 131 12.79 25.17 -23.01
CA PRO A 131 13.88 25.73 -23.79
C PRO A 131 14.16 24.84 -25.01
N GLU A 132 14.65 25.44 -26.10
CA GLU A 132 15.10 24.69 -27.28
C GLU A 132 16.34 23.84 -26.97
N ARG A 133 17.21 24.33 -26.07
CA ARG A 133 18.45 23.67 -25.66
C ARG A 133 18.44 23.40 -24.17
N PHE A 134 18.69 22.14 -23.80
CA PHE A 134 18.96 21.77 -22.42
C PHE A 134 20.47 21.72 -22.20
N ASP A 135 20.97 22.63 -21.37
CA ASP A 135 22.39 22.83 -21.13
C ASP A 135 22.63 23.43 -19.73
N SER A 136 23.89 23.72 -19.43
CA SER A 136 24.34 24.34 -18.20
C SER A 136 23.79 25.74 -18.01
N PHE A 137 23.44 26.45 -19.10
CA PHE A 137 22.76 27.75 -19.00
C PHE A 137 21.35 27.58 -18.46
N TYR A 138 20.57 26.63 -18.99
CA TYR A 138 19.25 26.33 -18.44
C TYR A 138 19.32 25.83 -17.00
N LEU A 139 20.32 25.01 -16.66
CA LEU A 139 20.56 24.57 -15.28
C LEU A 139 20.81 25.75 -14.32
N ARG A 140 21.67 26.71 -14.71
CA ARG A 140 21.91 27.95 -13.95
C ARG A 140 20.67 28.83 -13.88
N TYR A 141 19.88 28.89 -14.95
CA TYR A 141 18.62 29.65 -14.99
C TYR A 141 17.60 29.10 -14.00
N ILE A 142 17.40 27.78 -13.95
CA ILE A 142 16.54 27.15 -12.94
C ILE A 142 17.05 27.50 -11.54
N HIS A 143 18.34 27.34 -11.26
CA HIS A 143 18.90 27.69 -9.95
C HIS A 143 18.65 29.15 -9.60
N LYS A 144 18.82 30.06 -10.57
CA LYS A 144 18.50 31.48 -10.38
C LYS A 144 17.03 31.65 -9.99
N ARG A 145 16.09 31.10 -10.76
CA ARG A 145 14.65 31.19 -10.48
C ARG A 145 14.26 30.67 -9.11
N LEU A 146 14.83 29.53 -8.69
CA LEU A 146 14.51 28.93 -7.39
C LEU A 146 15.01 29.76 -6.21
N PHE A 147 16.14 30.46 -6.36
CA PHE A 147 16.88 31.04 -5.24
C PHE A 147 17.14 32.54 -5.33
N GLU A 148 16.68 33.23 -6.38
CA GLU A 148 16.94 34.66 -6.58
C GLU A 148 16.37 35.55 -5.47
N ASN A 149 15.34 35.10 -4.78
CA ASN A 149 14.79 35.82 -3.62
C ASN A 149 15.49 35.45 -2.29
N THR A 150 16.31 34.39 -2.27
CA THR A 150 16.97 33.90 -1.06
C THR A 150 18.46 34.24 -1.02
N PHE A 151 19.18 34.03 -2.12
CA PHE A 151 20.64 34.13 -2.18
C PHE A 151 21.10 35.13 -3.25
N GLU A 152 22.11 35.95 -2.93
CA GLU A 152 22.71 36.88 -3.91
C GLU A 152 23.39 36.16 -5.06
N TRP A 153 23.97 34.98 -4.79
CA TRP A 153 24.70 34.17 -5.76
C TRP A 153 23.80 33.24 -6.58
N ALA A 154 22.48 33.37 -6.52
CA ALA A 154 21.56 32.52 -7.28
C ALA A 154 21.88 32.50 -8.78
N GLY A 155 22.16 31.31 -9.31
CA GLY A 155 22.55 31.08 -10.71
C GLY A 155 24.06 31.06 -10.95
N ASN A 156 24.88 31.40 -9.95
CA ASN A 156 26.34 31.35 -10.03
C ASN A 156 26.86 29.97 -9.59
N SER A 157 27.69 29.36 -10.43
CA SER A 157 28.35 28.10 -10.10
C SER A 157 29.53 28.33 -9.16
N ARG A 158 29.75 27.38 -8.24
CA ARG A 158 30.71 27.51 -7.13
C ARG A 158 32.19 27.53 -7.53
N ASN A 159 32.47 27.30 -8.81
CA ASN A 159 33.81 27.37 -9.38
C ASN A 159 34.25 28.79 -9.74
N PHE A 160 33.34 29.76 -9.72
CA PHE A 160 33.68 31.17 -9.91
C PHE A 160 33.64 31.91 -8.56
N PRO A 161 34.56 32.85 -8.32
CA PRO A 161 34.48 33.71 -7.15
C PRO A 161 33.23 34.58 -7.25
N PHE A 162 32.49 34.70 -6.14
CA PHE A 162 31.31 35.55 -6.03
C PHE A 162 31.54 36.64 -4.99
N THR A 163 31.38 37.89 -5.37
CA THR A 163 31.49 39.04 -4.44
C THR A 163 30.10 39.43 -3.97
N PHE A 164 29.88 39.35 -2.65
CA PHE A 164 28.66 39.76 -1.97
C PHE A 164 28.56 41.29 -1.86
N ASN A 165 27.35 41.78 -1.64
CA ASN A 165 27.09 43.21 -1.40
C ASN A 165 27.80 43.75 -0.14
N ASP A 166 28.16 42.90 0.81
CA ASP A 166 28.95 43.26 1.99
C ASP A 166 30.46 43.44 1.71
N GLY A 167 30.88 43.29 0.45
CA GLY A 167 32.26 43.42 -0.03
C GLY A 167 33.11 42.15 0.10
N THR A 168 32.61 41.10 0.75
CA THR A 168 33.34 39.83 0.87
C THR A 168 33.26 39.02 -0.43
N THR A 169 34.31 38.28 -0.76
CA THR A 169 34.32 37.39 -1.93
C THR A 169 34.44 35.94 -1.49
N ALA A 170 33.55 35.08 -1.98
CA ALA A 170 33.51 33.66 -1.62
C ALA A 170 33.80 32.76 -2.83
N ILE A 171 34.56 31.69 -2.58
CA ILE A 171 34.79 30.60 -3.53
C ILE A 171 34.98 29.32 -2.71
N ILE A 172 34.38 28.21 -3.16
CA ILE A 172 34.50 26.92 -2.47
C ILE A 172 35.14 25.88 -3.38
N GLN A 173 36.40 25.54 -3.07
CA GLN A 173 37.21 24.70 -3.94
C GLN A 173 36.72 23.24 -3.96
N THR A 174 36.36 22.72 -2.79
CA THR A 174 35.89 21.35 -2.59
C THR A 174 34.73 21.34 -1.60
N MET A 175 33.73 20.52 -1.90
CA MET A 175 32.59 20.26 -1.01
C MET A 175 32.62 18.79 -0.64
N LYS A 176 32.53 18.50 0.66
CA LYS A 176 32.34 17.14 1.17
C LYS A 176 30.86 16.77 1.09
N LYS A 177 30.58 15.50 0.85
CA LYS A 177 29.23 14.97 1.00
C LYS A 177 28.90 14.89 2.49
N VAL A 178 27.66 15.18 2.84
CA VAL A 178 27.18 15.12 4.23
C VAL A 178 27.42 13.71 4.78
N ASN A 179 28.07 13.62 5.95
CA ASN A 179 28.41 12.37 6.63
C ASN A 179 29.25 11.37 5.81
N SER A 180 30.12 11.87 4.92
CA SER A 180 31.10 11.04 4.20
C SER A 180 32.44 11.76 4.03
N ASP A 181 33.52 10.99 3.93
CA ASP A 181 34.83 11.49 3.50
C ASP A 181 34.90 11.72 1.98
N ASP A 182 33.89 11.25 1.24
CA ASP A 182 33.75 11.46 -0.19
C ASP A 182 33.51 12.95 -0.54
N GLN A 183 34.14 13.40 -1.62
CA GLN A 183 34.03 14.78 -2.13
C GLN A 183 33.22 14.83 -3.43
N PHE A 184 32.58 15.96 -3.67
CA PHE A 184 32.08 16.32 -5.00
C PHE A 184 33.24 16.71 -5.92
N LEU A 185 32.95 16.90 -7.21
CA LEU A 185 33.96 17.31 -8.19
C LEU A 185 34.74 18.57 -7.73
N GLU A 186 36.04 18.58 -7.94
CA GLU A 186 36.84 19.77 -7.64
C GLU A 186 36.39 20.97 -8.48
N SER A 187 36.24 22.15 -7.85
CA SER A 187 35.73 23.37 -8.48
C SER A 187 36.34 23.69 -9.86
N LYS A 188 37.67 23.58 -9.99
CA LYS A 188 38.40 23.87 -11.23
C LYS A 188 37.99 23.00 -12.43
N LYS A 189 37.38 21.83 -12.19
CA LYS A 189 36.92 20.90 -13.21
C LYS A 189 35.45 21.07 -13.58
N ILE A 190 34.69 21.86 -12.82
CA ILE A 190 33.24 22.00 -13.01
C ILE A 190 32.91 22.52 -14.42
N ALA A 191 33.61 23.56 -14.89
CA ALA A 191 33.37 24.12 -16.22
C ALA A 191 33.53 23.07 -17.32
N GLN A 192 34.67 22.37 -17.36
CA GLN A 192 34.93 21.30 -18.33
C GLN A 192 33.86 20.20 -18.29
N TYR A 193 33.42 19.78 -17.11
CA TYR A 193 32.41 18.73 -16.98
C TYR A 193 31.02 19.20 -17.41
N LEU A 194 30.67 20.47 -17.17
CA LEU A 194 29.44 21.05 -17.68
C LEU A 194 29.48 21.21 -19.20
N ASP A 195 30.62 21.58 -19.79
CA ASP A 195 30.78 21.63 -21.25
C ASP A 195 30.55 20.24 -21.88
N ASN A 196 31.05 19.18 -21.24
CA ASN A 196 30.79 17.80 -21.67
C ASN A 196 29.30 17.41 -21.57
N VAL A 197 28.61 17.88 -20.52
CA VAL A 197 27.15 17.70 -20.37
C VAL A 197 26.42 18.37 -21.52
N ASP A 198 26.78 19.62 -21.82
CA ASP A 198 26.16 20.44 -22.86
C ASP A 198 26.38 19.84 -24.25
N GLN A 199 27.60 19.38 -24.53
CA GLN A 199 27.92 18.67 -25.77
C GLN A 199 27.11 17.37 -25.89
N THR A 200 27.04 16.57 -24.83
CA THR A 200 26.30 15.29 -24.86
C THR A 200 24.81 15.50 -25.11
N LEU A 201 24.20 16.50 -24.47
CA LEU A 201 22.78 16.82 -24.66
C LEU A 201 22.51 17.33 -26.07
N ALA A 202 23.39 18.18 -26.62
CA ALA A 202 23.26 18.67 -27.99
C ALA A 202 23.39 17.55 -29.03
N GLU A 203 24.44 16.71 -28.93
CA GLU A 203 24.70 15.60 -29.86
C GLU A 203 23.60 14.53 -29.83
N GLN A 204 22.96 14.34 -28.68
CA GLN A 204 21.87 13.37 -28.51
C GLN A 204 20.49 14.03 -28.58
N ASN A 205 20.39 15.24 -29.15
CA ASN A 205 19.13 15.96 -29.39
C ASN A 205 18.24 16.04 -28.14
N ASN A 206 18.80 16.44 -26.99
CA ASN A 206 18.13 16.49 -25.69
C ASN A 206 17.44 15.16 -25.31
N PHE A 207 17.94 14.02 -25.80
CA PHE A 207 17.35 12.68 -25.65
C PHE A 207 15.94 12.52 -26.25
N GLN A 208 15.53 13.40 -27.16
CA GLN A 208 14.25 13.31 -27.85
C GLN A 208 14.24 12.16 -28.87
N GLY A 209 13.04 11.63 -29.16
CA GLY A 209 12.86 10.55 -30.13
C GLY A 209 13.30 9.17 -29.65
N LEU A 210 13.70 9.04 -28.38
CA LEU A 210 14.09 7.77 -27.79
C LEU A 210 12.87 6.99 -27.26
N SER A 211 13.02 5.66 -27.15
CA SER A 211 12.09 4.87 -26.34
C SER A 211 12.28 5.20 -24.86
N ARG A 212 11.24 4.99 -24.03
CA ARG A 212 11.33 5.24 -22.58
C ARG A 212 12.53 4.55 -21.94
N GLN A 213 12.82 3.30 -22.33
CA GLN A 213 13.94 2.52 -21.80
C GLN A 213 15.30 3.13 -22.17
N ALA A 214 15.46 3.58 -23.42
CA ALA A 214 16.67 4.25 -23.86
C ALA A 214 16.84 5.61 -23.17
N PHE A 215 15.76 6.39 -23.06
CA PHE A 215 15.73 7.65 -22.31
C PHE A 215 16.14 7.44 -20.84
N ILE A 216 15.53 6.49 -20.12
CA ILE A 216 15.87 6.16 -18.73
C ILE A 216 17.37 5.89 -18.58
N SER A 217 17.94 5.07 -19.47
CA SER A 217 19.35 4.72 -19.38
C SER A 217 20.27 5.93 -19.57
N LYS A 218 19.92 6.87 -20.45
CA LYS A 218 20.70 8.09 -20.70
C LYS A 218 20.50 9.14 -19.60
N ALA A 219 19.24 9.40 -19.25
CA ALA A 219 18.85 10.37 -18.24
C ALA A 219 19.38 10.00 -16.84
N ALA A 220 19.31 8.72 -16.43
CA ALA A 220 19.84 8.28 -15.14
C ALA A 220 21.37 8.48 -15.03
N SER A 221 22.12 8.19 -16.11
CA SER A 221 23.56 8.44 -16.15
C SER A 221 23.89 9.93 -16.10
N MET A 222 23.15 10.76 -16.85
CA MET A 222 23.32 12.21 -16.85
C MET A 222 22.97 12.82 -15.49
N PHE A 223 21.91 12.33 -14.84
CA PHE A 223 21.52 12.76 -13.50
C PHE A 223 22.61 12.43 -12.49
N ALA A 224 23.16 11.22 -12.54
CA ALA A 224 24.21 10.83 -11.62
C ALA A 224 25.52 11.62 -11.89
N LEU A 225 25.83 11.97 -13.15
CA LEU A 225 26.94 12.85 -13.51
C LEU A 225 26.77 14.27 -12.95
N ILE A 226 25.62 14.92 -13.19
CA ILE A 226 25.35 16.28 -12.66
C ILE A 226 25.37 16.28 -11.13
N ASN A 227 24.89 15.22 -10.48
CA ASN A 227 24.95 15.08 -9.03
C ASN A 227 26.39 15.01 -8.50
N TYR A 228 27.30 14.38 -9.27
CA TYR A 228 28.73 14.37 -8.96
C TYR A 228 29.41 15.73 -9.18
N ILE A 229 29.06 16.44 -10.27
CA ILE A 229 29.55 17.80 -10.56
C ILE A 229 29.20 18.75 -9.41
N HIS A 230 27.96 18.68 -8.93
CA HIS A 230 27.43 19.49 -7.83
C HIS A 230 27.77 20.99 -8.01
N PRO A 231 27.26 21.63 -9.09
CA PRO A 231 27.81 22.88 -9.61
C PRO A 231 27.55 24.12 -8.73
N PHE A 232 26.60 24.07 -7.78
CA PHE A 232 26.22 25.22 -6.95
C PHE A 232 26.64 25.04 -5.49
N ARG A 233 26.65 26.13 -4.70
CA ARG A 233 26.97 26.09 -3.26
C ARG A 233 25.88 25.41 -2.42
N ASP A 234 24.63 25.56 -2.82
CA ASP A 234 23.43 24.90 -2.26
C ASP A 234 22.39 24.75 -3.37
N GLY A 235 21.26 24.08 -3.13
CA GLY A 235 20.15 24.03 -4.07
C GLY A 235 20.33 23.08 -5.26
N ASN A 236 21.42 22.29 -5.28
CA ASN A 236 21.74 21.37 -6.37
C ASN A 236 20.64 20.33 -6.63
N GLY A 237 20.14 19.67 -5.58
CA GLY A 237 19.12 18.62 -5.72
C GLY A 237 17.81 19.15 -6.30
N ARG A 238 17.28 20.25 -5.72
CA ARG A 238 16.06 20.92 -6.20
C ARG A 238 16.18 21.38 -7.65
N THR A 239 17.29 22.05 -7.99
CA THR A 239 17.57 22.49 -9.37
C THR A 239 17.64 21.31 -10.34
N GLN A 240 18.35 20.25 -9.95
CA GLN A 240 18.54 19.07 -10.78
C GLN A 240 17.22 18.34 -11.07
N ARG A 241 16.37 18.13 -10.06
CA ARG A 241 15.08 17.45 -10.27
C ARG A 241 14.20 18.20 -11.27
N VAL A 242 14.07 19.53 -11.11
CA VAL A 242 13.31 20.37 -12.05
C VAL A 242 13.91 20.30 -13.45
N PHE A 243 15.24 20.37 -13.59
CA PHE A 243 15.90 20.24 -14.90
C PHE A 243 15.52 18.92 -15.61
N PHE A 244 15.55 17.80 -14.89
CA PHE A 244 15.24 16.49 -15.46
C PHE A 244 13.74 16.27 -15.71
N GLU A 245 12.86 16.82 -14.88
CA GLU A 245 11.41 16.83 -15.14
C GLU A 245 11.10 17.56 -16.46
N ARG A 246 11.70 18.74 -16.67
CA ARG A 246 11.56 19.53 -17.89
C ARG A 246 12.21 18.86 -19.10
N LEU A 247 13.37 18.22 -18.92
CA LEU A 247 14.04 17.46 -19.98
C LEU A 247 13.18 16.25 -20.42
N ALA A 248 12.57 15.55 -19.47
CA ALA A 248 11.67 14.44 -19.76
C ALA A 248 10.43 14.93 -20.52
N GLU A 249 9.82 16.04 -20.08
CA GLU A 249 8.67 16.68 -20.75
C GLU A 249 9.01 17.00 -22.22
N ALA A 250 10.16 17.62 -22.48
CA ALA A 250 10.63 17.92 -23.83
C ALA A 250 10.92 16.66 -24.66
N ALA A 251 11.35 15.57 -24.03
CA ALA A 251 11.60 14.28 -24.67
C ALA A 251 10.34 13.43 -24.92
N GLY A 252 9.16 13.89 -24.51
CA GLY A 252 7.91 13.11 -24.63
C GLY A 252 7.78 12.00 -23.58
N HIS A 253 8.44 12.18 -22.43
CA HIS A 253 8.41 11.28 -21.30
C HIS A 253 7.99 12.04 -20.02
N GLN A 254 7.85 11.31 -18.93
CA GLN A 254 7.58 11.88 -17.61
C GLN A 254 8.61 11.34 -16.62
N LEU A 255 8.99 12.18 -15.65
CA LEU A 255 9.66 11.76 -14.43
C LEU A 255 8.89 12.37 -13.27
N ASP A 256 8.39 11.52 -12.37
CA ASP A 256 7.66 11.96 -11.19
C ASP A 256 8.48 11.64 -9.94
N PHE A 257 9.30 12.59 -9.50
CA PHE A 257 10.10 12.39 -8.29
C PHE A 257 9.25 12.30 -7.02
N SER A 258 7.95 12.63 -7.06
CA SER A 258 7.08 12.64 -5.88
C SER A 258 6.89 11.28 -5.21
N ILE A 259 7.22 10.19 -5.91
CA ILE A 259 7.13 8.83 -5.39
C ILE A 259 8.46 8.31 -4.81
N VAL A 260 9.51 9.13 -4.76
CA VAL A 260 10.86 8.70 -4.34
C VAL A 260 11.12 9.08 -2.89
N THR A 261 11.26 8.08 -2.01
CA THR A 261 11.62 8.37 -0.62
C THR A 261 12.97 9.06 -0.49
N ALA A 262 13.13 9.95 0.50
CA ALA A 262 14.38 10.63 0.80
C ALA A 262 15.55 9.65 0.93
N GLU A 263 15.33 8.52 1.61
CA GLU A 263 16.34 7.48 1.77
C GLU A 263 16.71 6.79 0.45
N ARG A 264 15.74 6.51 -0.44
CA ARG A 264 16.02 5.95 -1.77
C ARG A 264 16.88 6.91 -2.61
N MET A 265 16.54 8.19 -2.63
CA MET A 265 17.33 9.21 -3.35
C MET A 265 18.76 9.27 -2.83
N ARG A 266 18.93 9.30 -1.50
CA ARG A 266 20.25 9.31 -0.84
C ARG A 266 21.08 8.09 -1.24
N VAL A 267 20.50 6.90 -1.17
CA VAL A 267 21.18 5.64 -1.46
C VAL A 267 21.55 5.52 -2.94
N CYS A 268 20.66 5.89 -3.86
CA CYS A 268 20.96 5.89 -5.29
C CYS A 268 22.13 6.84 -5.59
N SER A 269 22.16 8.02 -4.97
CA SER A 269 23.23 9.01 -5.12
C SER A 269 24.59 8.54 -4.59
N ILE A 270 24.60 7.67 -3.57
CA ILE A 270 25.82 7.09 -3.01
C ILE A 270 26.36 5.98 -3.91
N LEU A 271 25.50 5.11 -4.44
CA LEU A 271 25.93 3.99 -5.28
C LEU A 271 26.44 4.44 -6.64
N SER A 272 25.77 5.42 -7.23
CA SER A 272 26.16 6.01 -8.51
C SER A 272 27.36 6.96 -8.37
N MET A 273 28.11 6.89 -7.27
CA MET A 273 29.18 7.84 -7.01
C MET A 273 30.39 7.56 -7.89
N VAL A 274 30.97 8.63 -8.45
CA VAL A 274 32.27 8.57 -9.11
C VAL A 274 33.37 8.45 -8.06
N ARG A 275 34.16 7.38 -8.12
CA ARG A 275 35.37 7.18 -7.30
C ARG A 275 36.55 6.94 -8.22
N SER A 276 37.65 7.67 -8.01
CA SER A 276 38.85 7.57 -8.87
C SER A 276 38.54 7.76 -10.38
N ASN A 277 37.65 8.70 -10.71
CA ASN A 277 37.13 8.97 -12.07
C ASN A 277 36.35 7.82 -12.73
N VAL A 278 35.97 6.78 -11.98
CA VAL A 278 35.12 5.69 -12.46
C VAL A 278 33.73 5.84 -11.84
N MET A 279 32.70 5.79 -12.68
CA MET A 279 31.31 5.83 -12.23
C MET A 279 30.97 4.55 -11.45
N GLY A 280 30.37 4.71 -10.27
CA GLY A 280 29.84 3.60 -9.48
C GLY A 280 28.63 2.92 -10.12
N ASP A 281 27.97 2.04 -9.37
CA ASP A 281 26.80 1.31 -9.86
C ASP A 281 25.60 2.24 -10.08
N ILE A 282 25.23 2.43 -11.35
CA ILE A 282 24.07 3.20 -11.77
C ILE A 282 22.78 2.36 -11.83
N GLY A 283 22.83 1.06 -11.52
CA GLY A 283 21.68 0.16 -11.53
C GLY A 283 20.56 0.62 -10.60
N ALA A 284 20.90 1.13 -9.41
CA ALA A 284 19.97 1.75 -8.47
C ALA A 284 19.21 2.92 -9.11
N MET A 285 19.98 3.82 -9.73
CA MET A 285 19.48 5.05 -10.34
C MET A 285 18.59 4.72 -11.53
N LYS A 286 18.99 3.79 -12.41
CA LYS A 286 18.17 3.31 -13.52
C LYS A 286 16.86 2.69 -13.04
N HIS A 287 16.89 1.94 -11.94
CA HIS A 287 15.68 1.37 -11.36
C HIS A 287 14.73 2.46 -10.82
N MET A 288 15.28 3.48 -10.16
CA MET A 288 14.51 4.67 -9.76
C MET A 288 13.89 5.39 -10.96
N PHE A 289 14.66 5.62 -12.02
CA PHE A 289 14.17 6.26 -13.24
C PHE A 289 13.10 5.44 -13.96
N GLU A 290 13.19 4.11 -13.97
CA GLU A 290 12.09 3.26 -14.48
C GLU A 290 10.82 3.39 -13.63
N ASP A 291 10.94 3.45 -12.30
CA ASP A 291 9.77 3.58 -11.44
C ASP A 291 9.07 4.92 -11.61
N ILE A 292 9.81 6.03 -11.66
CA ILE A 292 9.26 7.38 -11.76
C ILE A 292 8.79 7.77 -13.18
N SER A 293 9.16 7.00 -14.20
CA SER A 293 8.75 7.27 -15.60
C SER A 293 7.67 6.34 -16.13
N ASN A 294 7.38 5.24 -15.44
CA ASN A 294 6.39 4.28 -15.86
C ASN A 294 5.02 4.63 -15.25
N PRO A 295 4.01 5.04 -16.04
CA PRO A 295 2.74 5.53 -15.52
C PRO A 295 2.01 4.55 -14.61
N GLU A 296 2.08 3.25 -14.90
CA GLU A 296 1.47 2.19 -14.09
C GLU A 296 2.12 2.14 -12.70
N LYS A 297 3.46 2.15 -12.66
CA LYS A 297 4.23 2.13 -11.42
C LYS A 297 4.03 3.40 -10.60
N VAL A 298 4.03 4.57 -11.25
CA VAL A 298 3.75 5.86 -10.60
C VAL A 298 2.36 5.85 -9.98
N SER A 299 1.35 5.37 -10.70
CA SER A 299 -0.02 5.27 -10.17
C SER A 299 -0.08 4.42 -8.91
N ILE A 300 0.51 3.22 -8.92
CA ILE A 300 0.52 2.30 -7.77
C ILE A 300 1.23 2.92 -6.56
N MET A 301 2.40 3.55 -6.79
CA MET A 301 3.14 4.22 -5.73
C MET A 301 2.38 5.40 -5.15
N LYS A 302 1.72 6.21 -5.98
CA LYS A 302 0.89 7.33 -5.52
C LYS A 302 -0.30 6.85 -4.70
N GLU A 303 -0.97 5.79 -5.15
CA GLU A 303 -2.06 5.16 -4.42
C GLU A 303 -1.59 4.69 -3.03
N PHE A 304 -0.46 3.98 -2.98
CA PHE A 304 0.17 3.56 -1.73
C PHE A 304 0.50 4.73 -0.81
N ILE A 305 1.17 5.77 -1.32
CA ILE A 305 1.51 6.98 -0.54
C ILE A 305 0.26 7.69 -0.03
N SER A 306 -0.78 7.83 -0.87
CA SER A 306 -2.02 8.52 -0.52
C SER A 306 -2.83 7.82 0.58
N SER A 307 -2.67 6.50 0.71
CA SER A 307 -3.33 5.71 1.75
C SER A 307 -2.66 5.81 3.12
N MET A 308 -1.47 6.40 3.22
CA MET A 308 -0.73 6.54 4.47
C MET A 308 -1.22 7.71 5.31
N SER A 309 -1.26 7.51 6.62
CA SER A 309 -1.29 8.62 7.58
C SER A 309 -0.01 9.46 7.51
N LYS A 310 -0.05 10.68 8.06
CA LYS A 310 1.11 11.59 8.11
C LYS A 310 2.32 10.96 8.83
N SER A 311 2.09 10.17 9.88
CA SER A 311 3.15 9.49 10.64
C SER A 311 3.76 8.33 9.85
N GLU A 312 2.94 7.54 9.16
CA GLU A 312 3.40 6.46 8.27
C GLU A 312 4.23 7.02 7.12
N TYR A 313 3.75 8.08 6.47
CA TYR A 313 4.50 8.74 5.40
C TYR A 313 5.86 9.25 5.88
N LYS A 314 5.92 9.89 7.06
CA LYS A 314 7.20 10.34 7.66
C LYS A 314 8.16 9.17 7.93
N ASN A 315 7.65 8.00 8.29
CA ASN A 315 8.47 6.80 8.47
C ASN A 315 8.91 6.19 7.14
N ALA A 316 8.03 6.15 6.13
CA ALA A 316 8.33 5.69 4.78
C ALA A 316 9.49 6.49 4.15
N GLN A 317 9.60 7.79 4.42
CA GLN A 317 10.73 8.62 3.95
C GLN A 317 12.12 8.13 4.43
N LYS A 318 12.18 7.30 5.48
CA LYS A 318 13.41 6.71 6.02
C LYS A 318 13.74 5.33 5.42
N MET A 319 12.87 4.80 4.56
CA MET A 319 12.96 3.47 3.96
C MET A 319 13.34 3.55 2.48
N ILE A 320 14.01 2.53 1.96
CA ILE A 320 14.25 2.40 0.51
C ILE A 320 13.06 1.66 -0.09
N ILE A 321 12.07 2.40 -0.60
CA ILE A 321 10.84 1.82 -1.16
C ILE A 321 10.90 1.83 -2.68
N VAL A 322 10.70 0.66 -3.30
CA VAL A 322 10.81 0.48 -4.75
C VAL A 322 9.64 -0.32 -5.31
N MET A 323 9.41 -0.21 -6.61
CA MET A 323 8.52 -1.14 -7.31
C MET A 323 9.27 -2.44 -7.64
N PRO A 324 8.58 -3.58 -7.68
CA PRO A 324 9.19 -4.85 -8.04
C PRO A 324 9.70 -4.84 -9.49
N LYS A 325 10.81 -5.55 -9.73
CA LYS A 325 11.26 -5.87 -11.08
C LYS A 325 10.45 -7.05 -11.62
N ARG A 326 9.85 -6.90 -12.79
CA ARG A 326 9.07 -7.98 -13.43
C ARG A 326 9.89 -9.28 -13.52
N GLY A 327 9.24 -10.41 -13.25
CA GLY A 327 9.84 -11.74 -13.34
C GLY A 327 10.89 -12.08 -12.29
N HIS A 328 11.24 -11.17 -11.38
CA HIS A 328 12.18 -11.45 -10.30
C HIS A 328 11.49 -12.18 -9.15
N ASN A 329 12.24 -13.05 -8.49
CA ASN A 329 11.83 -13.69 -7.25
C ASN A 329 12.42 -12.91 -6.09
N TYR A 330 11.58 -12.56 -5.11
CA TYR A 330 12.00 -11.94 -3.87
C TYR A 330 11.76 -12.92 -2.73
N LEU A 331 12.81 -13.22 -1.97
CA LEU A 331 12.64 -13.70 -0.60
C LEU A 331 12.43 -12.47 0.26
N SER A 332 11.33 -12.44 1.01
CA SER A 332 10.89 -11.24 1.71
C SER A 332 10.17 -11.58 3.01
N PHE A 333 9.97 -10.58 3.85
CA PHE A 333 9.22 -10.67 5.09
C PHE A 333 8.11 -9.62 5.04
N TYR A 334 6.94 -9.98 5.55
CA TYR A 334 5.85 -9.02 5.73
C TYR A 334 6.29 -7.91 6.69
N GLU A 335 6.14 -6.65 6.28
CA GLU A 335 6.42 -5.46 7.11
C GLU A 335 5.11 -4.77 7.51
N SER A 336 4.30 -4.39 6.52
CA SER A 336 3.03 -3.71 6.74
C SER A 336 2.12 -3.82 5.51
N GLU A 337 0.89 -3.34 5.63
CA GLU A 337 -0.07 -3.28 4.54
C GLU A 337 -0.93 -2.02 4.59
N THR A 338 -1.58 -1.75 3.48
CA THR A 338 -2.66 -0.77 3.31
C THR A 338 -3.91 -1.52 2.84
N ALA A 339 -5.02 -0.82 2.60
CA ALA A 339 -6.21 -1.43 2.01
C ALA A 339 -5.96 -2.11 0.64
N GLU A 340 -4.95 -1.63 -0.09
CA GLU A 340 -4.70 -1.98 -1.50
C GLU A 340 -3.38 -2.74 -1.71
N HIS A 341 -2.39 -2.48 -0.87
CA HIS A 341 -1.01 -2.90 -1.09
C HIS A 341 -0.38 -3.57 0.12
N LEU A 342 0.57 -4.46 -0.15
CA LEU A 342 1.51 -5.03 0.82
C LEU A 342 2.87 -4.35 0.66
N LEU A 343 3.50 -4.02 1.79
CA LEU A 343 4.89 -3.61 1.87
C LEU A 343 5.72 -4.80 2.39
N LEU A 344 6.59 -5.32 1.53
CA LEU A 344 7.43 -6.47 1.86
C LEU A 344 8.89 -6.04 1.98
N LYS A 345 9.54 -6.44 3.08
CA LYS A 345 10.96 -6.23 3.34
C LYS A 345 11.76 -7.35 2.69
N VAL A 346 12.64 -7.04 1.74
CA VAL A 346 13.46 -8.03 1.04
C VAL A 346 14.57 -8.55 1.95
N ASP A 347 14.84 -9.86 1.89
CA ASP A 347 15.94 -10.54 2.60
C ASP A 347 17.32 -10.28 1.96
N LEU A 348 17.58 -9.02 1.56
CA LEU A 348 18.82 -8.55 0.98
C LEU A 348 19.05 -7.11 1.41
N ASN A 349 20.25 -6.83 1.95
CA ASN A 349 20.67 -5.47 2.25
C ASN A 349 21.30 -4.83 1.01
N TYR A 350 20.84 -3.64 0.65
CA TYR A 350 21.37 -2.91 -0.50
C TYR A 350 22.65 -2.14 -0.15
N ILE A 351 22.68 -1.48 1.03
CA ILE A 351 23.85 -0.86 1.68
C ILE A 351 23.66 -0.90 3.20
N SER A 352 23.66 -2.08 3.81
CA SER A 352 23.36 -2.28 5.24
C SER A 352 22.00 -1.73 5.70
N LYS A 353 21.11 -1.45 4.74
CA LYS A 353 19.73 -1.04 4.94
C LYS A 353 18.81 -1.97 4.15
N PRO A 354 17.65 -2.32 4.72
CA PRO A 354 16.68 -3.14 4.05
C PRO A 354 16.05 -2.41 2.86
N LEU A 355 15.77 -3.19 1.82
CA LEU A 355 14.98 -2.78 0.67
C LEU A 355 13.52 -3.19 0.88
N TYR A 356 12.58 -2.30 0.58
CA TYR A 356 11.15 -2.57 0.68
C TYR A 356 10.51 -2.50 -0.70
N VAL A 357 9.63 -3.45 -0.99
CA VAL A 357 8.98 -3.59 -2.28
C VAL A 357 7.47 -3.56 -2.08
N ILE A 358 6.79 -2.75 -2.89
CA ILE A 358 5.34 -2.62 -2.87
C ILE A 358 4.70 -3.62 -3.83
N PHE A 359 3.68 -4.33 -3.36
CA PHE A 359 2.87 -5.21 -4.19
C PHE A 359 1.39 -4.92 -4.02
N LYS A 360 0.60 -5.08 -5.08
CA LYS A 360 -0.85 -5.13 -4.95
C LYS A 360 -1.27 -6.40 -4.22
N LYS A 361 -2.22 -6.30 -3.29
CA LYS A 361 -2.78 -7.47 -2.59
C LYS A 361 -3.33 -8.51 -3.56
N ASP A 362 -3.98 -8.05 -4.63
CA ASP A 362 -4.62 -8.91 -5.62
C ASP A 362 -3.64 -9.68 -6.51
N TYR A 363 -2.33 -9.52 -6.33
CA TYR A 363 -1.32 -10.36 -6.96
C TYR A 363 -1.00 -11.64 -6.18
N PHE A 364 -1.55 -11.77 -4.97
CA PHE A 364 -1.38 -12.92 -4.10
C PHE A 364 -2.66 -13.75 -4.07
N LEU A 365 -2.52 -15.04 -3.73
CA LEU A 365 -3.68 -15.86 -3.42
C LEU A 365 -4.28 -15.39 -2.08
N PRO A 366 -5.61 -15.50 -1.88
CA PRO A 366 -6.21 -14.91 -0.69
C PRO A 366 -5.75 -15.55 0.62
N ASN A 367 -5.41 -16.85 0.60
CA ASN A 367 -4.81 -17.51 1.76
C ASN A 367 -3.42 -16.98 2.07
N GLU A 368 -2.62 -16.64 1.05
CA GLU A 368 -1.30 -16.07 1.27
C GLU A 368 -1.43 -14.73 1.99
N VAL A 369 -2.41 -13.90 1.62
CA VAL A 369 -2.69 -12.61 2.27
C VAL A 369 -3.19 -12.80 3.71
N LYS A 370 -4.15 -13.72 3.93
CA LYS A 370 -4.74 -13.96 5.27
C LYS A 370 -3.77 -14.57 6.27
N GLU A 371 -2.80 -15.34 5.78
CA GLU A 371 -1.82 -16.02 6.62
C GLU A 371 -0.55 -15.17 6.85
N LEU A 372 -0.46 -13.96 6.29
CA LEU A 372 0.67 -13.06 6.51
C LEU A 372 0.83 -12.77 7.99
N LYS A 373 2.00 -13.11 8.52
CA LYS A 373 2.42 -12.80 9.88
C LYS A 373 3.75 -12.07 9.83
N SER A 374 3.87 -11.04 10.65
CA SER A 374 5.12 -10.28 10.78
C SER A 374 6.29 -11.22 11.10
N GLY A 375 7.36 -11.10 10.32
CA GLY A 375 8.58 -11.90 10.46
C GLY A 375 8.55 -13.29 9.82
N CYS A 376 7.42 -13.76 9.27
CA CYS A 376 7.40 -14.99 8.49
C CYS A 376 7.98 -14.75 7.08
N PRO A 377 8.92 -15.60 6.60
CA PRO A 377 9.45 -15.48 5.26
C PRO A 377 8.40 -15.85 4.21
N LEU A 378 8.29 -15.02 3.18
CA LEU A 378 7.47 -15.19 2.01
C LEU A 378 8.36 -15.14 0.77
N SER A 379 8.33 -16.20 -0.04
CA SER A 379 8.94 -16.21 -1.37
C SER A 379 7.87 -15.84 -2.38
N PHE A 380 8.07 -14.73 -3.09
CA PHE A 380 7.12 -14.26 -4.09
C PHE A 380 7.81 -14.00 -5.43
N LYS A 381 7.21 -14.54 -6.49
CA LYS A 381 7.61 -14.27 -7.87
C LYS A 381 6.71 -13.18 -8.44
N VAL A 382 7.30 -12.08 -8.87
CA VAL A 382 6.56 -11.00 -9.53
C VAL A 382 5.92 -11.55 -10.81
N PRO A 383 4.58 -11.54 -10.94
CA PRO A 383 3.90 -12.06 -12.12
C PRO A 383 4.39 -11.35 -13.39
N MET A 384 4.49 -12.08 -14.51
CA MET A 384 4.73 -11.45 -15.80
C MET A 384 3.45 -10.77 -16.29
N SER A 385 3.53 -9.81 -17.22
CA SER A 385 2.36 -9.06 -17.71
C SER A 385 1.24 -9.91 -18.30
N ARG A 386 1.55 -11.11 -18.81
CA ARG A 386 0.54 -12.08 -19.26
C ARG A 386 -0.21 -12.70 -18.07
N ASP A 387 0.51 -13.02 -16.99
CA ASP A 387 -0.02 -13.63 -15.78
C ASP A 387 -0.91 -12.61 -15.02
N ILE A 388 -0.59 -11.30 -15.10
CA ILE A 388 -1.43 -10.22 -14.54
C ILE A 388 -2.79 -10.14 -15.23
N LYS A 389 -2.85 -10.28 -16.57
CA LYS A 389 -4.14 -10.28 -17.29
C LYS A 389 -5.02 -11.45 -16.86
N ASP A 390 -4.41 -12.61 -16.64
CA ASP A 390 -5.13 -13.79 -16.15
C ASP A 390 -5.65 -13.55 -14.72
N LEU A 391 -4.87 -12.91 -13.85
CA LEU A 391 -5.30 -12.50 -12.51
C LEU A 391 -6.44 -11.45 -12.55
N GLU A 392 -6.35 -10.47 -13.44
CA GLU A 392 -7.39 -9.43 -13.62
C GLU A 392 -8.69 -10.00 -14.19
N SER A 393 -8.64 -11.11 -14.93
CA SER A 393 -9.82 -11.83 -15.42
C SER A 393 -10.59 -12.58 -14.33
N ILE A 394 -10.01 -12.68 -13.12
CA ILE A 394 -10.63 -13.32 -11.96
C ILE A 394 -11.05 -12.23 -10.96
N LEU A 395 -12.30 -12.30 -10.51
CA LEU A 395 -12.83 -11.38 -9.52
C LEU A 395 -12.62 -11.91 -8.10
N ILE A 396 -12.90 -13.20 -7.85
CA ILE A 396 -12.58 -13.89 -6.61
C ILE A 396 -11.89 -15.22 -6.95
N PRO A 397 -10.60 -15.40 -6.61
CA PRO A 397 -9.90 -16.64 -6.89
C PRO A 397 -10.33 -17.76 -5.92
N LYS A 398 -10.04 -19.00 -6.33
CA LYS A 398 -10.20 -20.17 -5.47
C LYS A 398 -9.14 -20.18 -4.37
N GLU A 399 -9.49 -20.80 -3.26
CA GLU A 399 -8.60 -21.06 -2.13
C GLU A 399 -8.54 -22.55 -1.85
N THR A 400 -7.34 -23.05 -1.59
CA THR A 400 -7.13 -24.45 -1.19
C THR A 400 -7.18 -24.55 0.33
N VAL A 401 -8.09 -25.35 0.86
CA VAL A 401 -8.20 -25.58 2.31
C VAL A 401 -7.81 -27.01 2.64
N ALA A 402 -6.87 -27.14 3.59
CA ALA A 402 -6.50 -28.43 4.15
C ALA A 402 -7.73 -29.10 4.78
N SER A 403 -7.88 -30.40 4.56
CA SER A 403 -8.95 -31.16 5.21
C SER A 403 -8.75 -31.15 6.72
N LEU A 404 -9.85 -31.06 7.47
CA LEU A 404 -9.83 -31.15 8.94
C LEU A 404 -9.30 -32.52 9.35
N THR A 405 -8.25 -32.53 10.17
CA THR A 405 -7.69 -33.79 10.69
C THR A 405 -8.56 -34.35 11.81
N SER A 406 -8.44 -35.65 12.08
CA SER A 406 -9.17 -36.30 13.18
C SER A 406 -8.87 -35.63 14.53
N ASP A 407 -7.61 -35.25 14.77
CA ASP A 407 -7.20 -34.60 16.02
C ASP A 407 -7.83 -33.21 16.17
N GLN A 408 -7.85 -32.40 15.09
CA GLN A 408 -8.50 -31.09 15.10
C GLN A 408 -10.02 -31.20 15.30
N LEU A 409 -10.65 -32.25 14.76
CA LEU A 409 -12.07 -32.53 14.97
C LEU A 409 -12.35 -32.87 16.44
N ILE A 410 -11.57 -33.77 17.03
CA ILE A 410 -11.68 -34.16 18.44
C ILE A 410 -11.50 -32.94 19.36
N GLU A 411 -10.51 -32.09 19.09
CA GLU A 411 -10.24 -30.87 19.86
C GLU A 411 -11.43 -29.90 19.80
N LYS A 412 -11.99 -29.66 18.60
CA LYS A 412 -13.17 -28.80 18.41
C LYS A 412 -14.42 -29.32 19.12
N ILE A 413 -14.67 -30.64 19.08
CA ILE A 413 -15.79 -31.25 19.78
C ILE A 413 -15.61 -31.14 21.29
N THR A 414 -14.40 -31.44 21.80
CA THR A 414 -14.11 -31.42 23.24
C THR A 414 -14.18 -30.01 23.85
N SER A 415 -13.84 -28.99 23.06
CA SER A 415 -13.93 -27.57 23.46
C SER A 415 -15.34 -26.97 23.32
N HIS A 416 -16.31 -27.70 22.76
CA HIS A 416 -17.66 -27.20 22.58
C HIS A 416 -18.44 -27.15 23.91
N LEU A 417 -19.02 -25.99 24.23
CA LEU A 417 -19.67 -25.74 25.52
C LEU A 417 -20.77 -26.76 25.86
N ALA A 418 -21.63 -27.12 24.90
CA ALA A 418 -22.69 -28.09 25.13
C ALA A 418 -22.16 -29.50 25.46
N VAL A 419 -21.03 -29.89 24.84
CA VAL A 419 -20.36 -31.18 25.09
C VAL A 419 -19.75 -31.18 26.49
N GLN A 420 -19.12 -30.08 26.91
CA GLN A 420 -18.54 -29.93 28.24
C GLN A 420 -19.60 -29.99 29.34
N LEU A 421 -20.74 -29.31 29.16
CA LEU A 421 -21.85 -29.35 30.12
C LEU A 421 -22.41 -30.76 30.28
N LYS A 422 -22.65 -31.46 29.16
CA LYS A 422 -23.10 -32.86 29.21
C LYS A 422 -22.06 -33.80 29.81
N ARG A 423 -20.78 -33.53 29.57
CA ARG A 423 -19.70 -34.29 30.22
C ARG A 423 -19.71 -34.11 31.73
N GLN A 424 -19.93 -32.89 32.22
CA GLN A 424 -20.02 -32.64 33.66
C GLN A 424 -21.20 -33.38 34.31
N GLU A 425 -22.36 -33.44 33.65
CA GLU A 425 -23.50 -34.25 34.12
C GLU A 425 -23.11 -35.73 34.27
N VAL A 426 -22.41 -36.28 33.26
CA VAL A 426 -21.89 -37.66 33.30
C VAL A 426 -20.90 -37.85 34.44
N ASP A 427 -19.94 -36.94 34.61
CA ASP A 427 -18.91 -37.03 35.64
C ASP A 427 -19.53 -36.99 37.05
N ILE A 428 -20.59 -36.19 37.25
CA ILE A 428 -21.33 -36.14 38.52
C ILE A 428 -22.01 -37.49 38.78
N CYS A 429 -22.78 -38.01 37.83
CA CYS A 429 -23.46 -39.31 37.97
C CYS A 429 -22.47 -40.46 38.16
N ALA A 430 -21.36 -40.47 37.42
CA ALA A 430 -20.38 -41.54 37.46
C ALA A 430 -19.70 -41.66 38.82
N LYS A 431 -19.50 -40.55 39.55
CA LYS A 431 -18.95 -40.55 40.92
C LYS A 431 -19.85 -41.28 41.93
N TYR A 432 -21.16 -41.35 41.68
CA TYR A 432 -22.08 -42.11 42.53
C TYR A 432 -22.09 -43.60 42.20
N VAL A 433 -21.73 -43.98 40.96
CA VAL A 433 -21.77 -45.36 40.48
C VAL A 433 -20.43 -46.07 40.65
N TYR A 434 -19.31 -45.45 40.28
CA TYR A 434 -18.00 -46.11 40.19
C TYR A 434 -16.99 -45.64 41.26
N LYS A 435 -16.10 -46.56 41.65
CA LYS A 435 -15.01 -46.29 42.60
C LYS A 435 -13.80 -45.61 41.95
N ASN A 436 -13.42 -46.04 40.74
CA ASN A 436 -12.39 -45.42 39.91
C ASN A 436 -13.01 -45.04 38.56
N LEU A 437 -12.75 -43.82 38.10
CA LEU A 437 -13.29 -43.28 36.85
C LEU A 437 -12.31 -43.33 35.67
N GLU A 438 -11.06 -43.76 35.86
CA GLU A 438 -10.03 -43.77 34.80
C GLU A 438 -10.47 -44.57 33.57
N ASP A 439 -10.72 -45.88 33.73
CA ASP A 439 -11.21 -46.75 32.64
C ASP A 439 -12.55 -46.31 32.05
N PHE A 440 -13.42 -45.73 32.89
CA PHE A 440 -14.71 -45.21 32.45
C PHE A 440 -14.49 -43.99 31.53
N ASN A 441 -13.69 -43.02 32.00
CA ASN A 441 -13.41 -41.78 31.30
C ASN A 441 -12.69 -41.99 29.98
N GLU A 442 -11.75 -42.95 29.93
CA GLU A 442 -11.07 -43.35 28.71
C GLU A 442 -12.08 -43.90 27.69
N LYS A 443 -12.96 -44.83 28.10
CA LYS A 443 -13.96 -45.45 27.23
C LYS A 443 -14.93 -44.43 26.66
N ILE A 444 -15.38 -43.44 27.45
CA ILE A 444 -16.24 -42.34 26.97
C ILE A 444 -15.45 -41.13 26.46
N SER A 445 -14.19 -41.29 26.08
CA SER A 445 -13.47 -40.22 25.38
C SER A 445 -14.12 -39.94 24.02
N VAL A 446 -14.07 -38.69 23.58
CA VAL A 446 -14.61 -38.29 22.26
C VAL A 446 -14.03 -39.18 21.16
N LYS A 447 -12.72 -39.44 21.18
CA LYS A 447 -12.06 -40.34 20.23
C LYS A 447 -12.75 -41.71 20.13
N ASN A 448 -12.97 -42.37 21.26
CA ASN A 448 -13.60 -43.70 21.28
C ASN A 448 -15.07 -43.67 20.85
N ILE A 449 -15.78 -42.57 21.13
CA ILE A 449 -17.16 -42.36 20.67
C ILE A 449 -17.19 -42.26 19.13
N LEU A 450 -16.26 -41.53 18.53
CA LEU A 450 -16.21 -41.32 17.07
C LEU A 450 -15.75 -42.56 16.31
N GLU A 451 -14.80 -43.33 16.85
CA GLU A 451 -14.27 -44.55 16.19
C GLU A 451 -15.28 -45.71 16.18
N ASN A 452 -16.30 -45.69 17.04
CA ASN A 452 -17.23 -46.78 17.23
C ASN A 452 -18.67 -46.42 16.82
N ARG A 453 -19.11 -46.91 15.65
CA ARG A 453 -20.44 -46.63 15.09
C ARG A 453 -21.61 -46.94 16.05
N ASN A 454 -21.49 -48.02 16.81
CA ASN A 454 -22.53 -48.49 17.74
C ASN A 454 -22.18 -48.21 19.21
N PHE A 455 -21.24 -47.28 19.48
CA PHE A 455 -20.76 -46.98 20.83
C PHE A 455 -21.91 -46.76 21.82
N GLN A 456 -22.88 -45.94 21.43
CA GLN A 456 -24.00 -45.53 22.26
C GLN A 456 -24.86 -46.71 22.72
N GLU A 457 -25.31 -47.56 21.80
CA GLU A 457 -26.15 -48.73 22.10
C GLU A 457 -25.37 -49.79 22.88
N VAL A 458 -24.12 -50.05 22.49
CA VAL A 458 -23.29 -51.09 23.12
C VAL A 458 -22.86 -50.68 24.52
N PHE A 459 -22.40 -49.44 24.69
CA PHE A 459 -21.81 -48.98 25.94
C PHE A 459 -22.87 -48.66 27.00
N THR A 460 -23.99 -48.02 26.63
CA THR A 460 -25.08 -47.75 27.58
C THR A 460 -25.73 -49.05 28.07
N LYS A 461 -25.96 -50.01 27.17
CA LYS A 461 -26.40 -51.37 27.54
C LYS A 461 -25.41 -52.08 28.45
N ARG A 462 -24.10 -51.94 28.20
CA ARG A 462 -23.06 -52.52 29.07
C ARG A 462 -23.01 -51.86 30.45
N ILE A 463 -23.29 -50.56 30.57
CA ILE A 463 -23.45 -49.88 31.86
C ILE A 463 -24.59 -50.51 32.65
N VAL A 464 -25.74 -50.78 32.02
CA VAL A 464 -26.93 -51.35 32.66
C VAL A 464 -26.75 -52.84 32.99
N ASP A 465 -26.39 -53.65 32.01
CA ASP A 465 -26.37 -55.11 32.14
C ASP A 465 -25.15 -55.61 32.95
N PHE A 466 -24.01 -54.93 32.82
CA PHE A 466 -22.73 -55.37 33.42
C PHE A 466 -21.88 -54.18 33.92
N PRO A 467 -22.37 -53.37 34.88
CA PRO A 467 -21.68 -52.15 35.33
C PRO A 467 -20.27 -52.43 35.86
N GLU A 468 -20.08 -53.53 36.61
CA GLU A 468 -18.77 -53.92 37.16
C GLU A 468 -17.75 -54.35 36.09
N SER A 469 -18.19 -54.61 34.84
CA SER A 469 -17.29 -54.87 33.70
C SER A 469 -16.59 -53.62 33.17
N ILE A 470 -17.02 -52.44 33.64
CA ILE A 470 -16.47 -51.13 33.27
C ILE A 470 -15.51 -50.66 34.35
N SER A 471 -15.97 -50.63 35.60
CA SER A 471 -15.19 -50.31 36.80
C SER A 471 -15.92 -50.84 38.04
N LYS A 472 -15.21 -51.02 39.16
CA LYS A 472 -15.82 -51.47 40.41
C LYS A 472 -16.86 -50.45 40.89
N LEU A 473 -18.03 -50.92 41.30
CA LEU A 473 -19.07 -50.08 41.89
C LEU A 473 -18.58 -49.40 43.18
N ALA A 474 -19.10 -48.22 43.47
CA ALA A 474 -18.76 -47.46 44.65
C ALA A 474 -19.30 -48.13 45.92
N GLY A 475 -18.44 -48.33 46.93
CA GLY A 475 -18.80 -49.04 48.18
C GLY A 475 -18.24 -50.47 48.22
N THR A 476 -18.70 -51.26 49.19
CA THR A 476 -18.28 -52.67 49.37
C THR A 476 -19.49 -53.61 49.40
N LYS A 477 -19.27 -54.80 48.84
CA LYS A 477 -20.16 -55.96 48.86
C LYS A 477 -19.35 -57.18 49.31
N ILE A 478 -19.76 -57.82 50.41
CA ILE A 478 -19.16 -59.05 50.92
C ILE A 478 -20.28 -60.08 51.01
N LEU A 479 -20.22 -61.13 50.19
CA LEU A 479 -21.32 -62.08 50.00
C LEU A 479 -22.64 -61.35 49.64
N TRP A 480 -23.65 -61.43 50.51
CA TRP A 480 -24.94 -60.74 50.34
C TRP A 480 -25.04 -59.38 51.06
N LEU A 481 -24.04 -59.00 51.88
CA LEU A 481 -24.05 -57.73 52.61
C LEU A 481 -23.54 -56.59 51.73
N LYS A 482 -24.41 -55.59 51.49
CA LYS A 482 -24.12 -54.39 50.70
C LYS A 482 -24.11 -53.14 51.58
N THR A 483 -23.07 -52.34 51.47
CA THR A 483 -23.04 -50.99 52.07
C THR A 483 -24.08 -50.06 51.45
N LEU A 484 -24.49 -49.01 52.17
CA LEU A 484 -25.41 -47.99 51.65
C LEU A 484 -24.88 -47.38 50.34
N LYS A 485 -23.58 -47.10 50.27
CA LYS A 485 -22.91 -46.57 49.07
C LYS A 485 -23.03 -47.52 47.86
N TYR A 486 -22.93 -48.82 48.08
CA TYR A 486 -23.11 -49.83 47.03
C TYR A 486 -24.56 -49.90 46.53
N LYS A 487 -25.55 -49.80 47.43
CA LYS A 487 -26.97 -49.75 47.04
C LYS A 487 -27.29 -48.48 46.23
N ILE A 488 -26.74 -47.33 46.64
CA ILE A 488 -26.85 -46.06 45.90
C ILE A 488 -26.21 -46.20 44.52
N ALA A 489 -25.04 -46.83 44.41
CA ALA A 489 -24.37 -47.06 43.15
C ALA A 489 -25.23 -47.88 42.18
N GLU A 490 -25.80 -49.01 42.64
CA GLU A 490 -26.71 -49.85 41.84
C GLU A 490 -27.96 -49.08 41.37
N GLN A 491 -28.57 -48.28 42.25
CA GLN A 491 -29.77 -47.50 41.93
C GLN A 491 -29.52 -46.37 40.91
N ASN A 492 -28.27 -45.93 40.75
CA ASN A 492 -27.91 -44.83 39.85
C ASN A 492 -27.35 -45.31 38.49
N VAL A 493 -27.25 -46.63 38.25
CA VAL A 493 -26.71 -47.18 37.01
C VAL A 493 -27.52 -46.74 35.79
N GLU A 494 -28.85 -46.82 35.84
CA GLU A 494 -29.72 -46.41 34.73
C GLU A 494 -29.62 -44.91 34.47
N ALA A 495 -29.59 -44.10 35.53
CA ALA A 495 -29.40 -42.66 35.43
C ALA A 495 -28.06 -42.31 34.76
N LEU A 496 -26.98 -43.02 35.12
CA LEU A 496 -25.69 -42.87 34.47
C LEU A 496 -25.73 -43.27 32.99
N ALA A 497 -26.35 -44.40 32.66
CA ALA A 497 -26.50 -44.86 31.29
C ALA A 497 -27.24 -43.82 30.43
N GLN A 498 -28.30 -43.21 30.96
CA GLN A 498 -29.02 -42.14 30.27
C GLN A 498 -28.16 -40.88 30.10
N LYS A 499 -27.39 -40.46 31.12
CA LYS A 499 -26.49 -39.31 30.97
C LYS A 499 -25.38 -39.56 29.93
N VAL A 500 -24.85 -40.78 29.88
CA VAL A 500 -23.88 -41.16 28.85
C VAL A 500 -24.53 -41.18 27.46
N HIS A 501 -25.78 -41.63 27.35
CA HIS A 501 -26.55 -41.55 26.11
C HIS A 501 -26.65 -40.10 25.62
N ASP A 502 -27.16 -39.20 26.46
CA ASP A 502 -27.31 -37.77 26.14
C ASP A 502 -25.97 -37.12 25.77
N TYR A 503 -24.88 -37.52 26.43
CA TYR A 503 -23.53 -37.04 26.13
C TYR A 503 -23.04 -37.51 24.74
N VAL A 504 -23.31 -38.77 24.38
CA VAL A 504 -22.93 -39.28 23.06
C VAL A 504 -23.76 -38.63 21.95
N ASP A 505 -25.06 -38.37 22.20
CA ASP A 505 -25.92 -37.66 21.25
C ASP A 505 -25.38 -36.25 20.95
N ILE A 506 -25.06 -35.46 21.99
CA ILE A 506 -24.53 -34.11 21.77
C ILE A 506 -23.16 -34.13 21.08
N VAL A 507 -22.31 -35.13 21.35
CA VAL A 507 -21.03 -35.30 20.68
C VAL A 507 -21.24 -35.52 19.18
N LYS A 508 -22.15 -36.43 18.79
CA LYS A 508 -22.48 -36.69 17.38
C LYS A 508 -23.17 -35.51 16.69
N GLU A 509 -24.03 -34.79 17.41
CA GLU A 509 -24.68 -33.59 16.87
C GLU A 509 -23.64 -32.51 16.54
N VAL A 510 -22.74 -32.23 17.48
CA VAL A 510 -21.67 -31.26 17.32
C VAL A 510 -20.68 -31.68 16.23
N GLU A 511 -20.30 -32.97 16.17
CA GLU A 511 -19.49 -33.53 15.09
C GLU A 511 -20.12 -33.25 13.71
N ASN A 512 -21.38 -33.63 13.53
CA ASN A 512 -22.10 -33.43 12.28
C ASN A 512 -22.18 -31.94 11.90
N GLY A 513 -22.39 -31.07 12.88
CA GLY A 513 -22.35 -29.62 12.70
C GLY A 513 -21.01 -29.12 12.17
N ILE A 514 -19.91 -29.51 12.82
CA ILE A 514 -18.53 -29.12 12.44
C ILE A 514 -18.18 -29.64 11.04
N ILE A 515 -18.51 -30.90 10.73
CA ILE A 515 -18.25 -31.50 9.42
C ILE A 515 -19.03 -30.76 8.33
N LYS A 516 -20.32 -30.51 8.55
CA LYS A 516 -21.17 -29.80 7.59
C LYS A 516 -20.67 -28.38 7.33
N GLU A 517 -20.32 -27.65 8.38
CA GLU A 517 -19.77 -26.30 8.26
C GLU A 517 -18.47 -26.29 7.45
N ASN A 518 -17.57 -27.25 7.71
CA ASN A 518 -16.32 -27.37 6.98
C ASN A 518 -16.54 -27.73 5.49
N LEU A 519 -17.49 -28.62 5.19
CA LEU A 519 -17.85 -28.94 3.80
C LEU A 519 -18.39 -27.73 3.04
N ILE A 520 -19.26 -26.94 3.69
CA ILE A 520 -19.78 -25.68 3.12
C ILE A 520 -18.61 -24.73 2.87
N LYS A 521 -17.77 -24.49 3.88
CA LYS A 521 -16.60 -23.62 3.77
C LYS A 521 -15.69 -24.03 2.62
N LYS A 522 -15.36 -25.32 2.51
CA LYS A 522 -14.52 -25.86 1.42
C LYS A 522 -15.16 -25.64 0.04
N LYS A 523 -16.47 -25.86 -0.08
CA LYS A 523 -17.20 -25.63 -1.34
C LYS A 523 -17.21 -24.15 -1.73
N CYS A 524 -17.48 -23.26 -0.77
CA CYS A 524 -17.44 -21.81 -0.99
C CYS A 524 -16.06 -21.39 -1.49
N LEU A 525 -15.00 -21.74 -0.75
CA LEU A 525 -13.63 -21.35 -1.04
C LEU A 525 -13.08 -21.90 -2.37
N MET A 526 -13.52 -23.07 -2.80
CA MET A 526 -13.14 -23.66 -4.10
C MET A 526 -13.85 -23.02 -5.31
N THR A 527 -14.88 -22.22 -5.09
CA THR A 527 -15.63 -21.56 -6.17
C THR A 527 -14.84 -20.38 -6.71
N VAL A 528 -14.61 -20.33 -8.02
CA VAL A 528 -14.00 -19.16 -8.68
C VAL A 528 -15.11 -18.23 -9.15
N VAL A 529 -14.95 -16.93 -8.93
CA VAL A 529 -15.79 -15.91 -9.55
C VAL A 529 -14.98 -15.23 -10.63
N ALA A 530 -15.33 -15.49 -11.89
CA ALA A 530 -14.72 -14.81 -13.04
C ALA A 530 -15.21 -13.35 -13.12
N MET A 531 -14.37 -12.49 -13.69
CA MET A 531 -14.76 -11.14 -14.05
C MET A 531 -15.82 -11.19 -15.16
N PRO A 532 -16.96 -10.48 -15.02
CA PRO A 532 -17.92 -10.32 -16.11
C PRO A 532 -17.27 -9.77 -17.38
N SER A 533 -17.71 -10.21 -18.55
CA SER A 533 -17.23 -9.71 -19.83
C SER A 533 -17.49 -8.22 -19.96
N LYS A 534 -16.65 -7.53 -20.75
CA LYS A 534 -16.82 -6.09 -21.00
C LYS A 534 -18.22 -5.77 -21.55
N LYS A 535 -18.77 -6.64 -22.41
CA LYS A 535 -20.14 -6.49 -22.92
C LYS A 535 -21.19 -6.50 -21.81
N LEU A 536 -21.07 -7.41 -20.83
CA LEU A 536 -21.98 -7.44 -19.69
C LEU A 536 -21.81 -6.21 -18.79
N GLN A 537 -20.57 -5.74 -18.60
CA GLN A 537 -20.30 -4.52 -17.85
C GLN A 537 -20.85 -3.27 -18.53
N ASP A 538 -20.74 -3.17 -19.85
CA ASP A 538 -21.23 -2.03 -20.63
C ASP A 538 -22.76 -1.88 -20.52
N ILE A 539 -23.50 -3.00 -20.38
CA ILE A 539 -24.96 -2.99 -20.18
C ILE A 539 -25.34 -2.25 -18.88
N PHE A 540 -24.52 -2.32 -17.83
CA PHE A 540 -24.84 -1.66 -16.55
C PHE A 540 -25.02 -0.14 -16.68
N ASN A 541 -24.40 0.46 -17.70
CA ASN A 541 -24.45 1.91 -17.95
C ASN A 541 -25.53 2.32 -18.98
N LEU A 542 -26.24 1.36 -19.58
CA LEU A 542 -27.33 1.65 -20.52
C LEU A 542 -28.60 2.12 -19.78
N SER A 543 -29.48 2.80 -20.51
CA SER A 543 -30.83 3.10 -20.00
C SER A 543 -31.61 1.81 -19.74
N LYS A 544 -32.62 1.86 -18.85
CA LYS A 544 -33.41 0.67 -18.49
C LYS A 544 -34.04 -0.01 -19.71
N ASP A 545 -34.49 0.75 -20.70
CA ASP A 545 -35.10 0.21 -21.92
C ASP A 545 -34.06 -0.47 -22.82
N MET A 546 -32.90 0.16 -23.00
CA MET A 546 -31.79 -0.45 -23.74
C MET A 546 -31.23 -1.69 -23.03
N GLN A 547 -31.24 -1.73 -21.69
CA GLN A 547 -30.91 -2.92 -20.91
C GLN A 547 -31.91 -4.06 -21.20
N LYS A 548 -33.22 -3.76 -21.21
CA LYS A 548 -34.27 -4.76 -21.54
C LYS A 548 -34.06 -5.31 -22.94
N GLU A 549 -33.89 -4.44 -23.92
CA GLU A 549 -33.73 -4.82 -25.33
C GLU A 549 -32.47 -5.68 -25.55
N THR A 550 -31.33 -5.24 -25.00
CA THR A 550 -30.04 -5.94 -25.15
C THR A 550 -30.06 -7.30 -24.47
N LEU A 551 -30.64 -7.39 -23.26
CA LEU A 551 -30.77 -8.68 -22.56
C LEU A 551 -31.72 -9.61 -23.29
N SER A 552 -32.87 -9.13 -23.76
CA SER A 552 -33.86 -9.97 -24.47
C SER A 552 -33.32 -10.55 -25.77
N SER A 553 -32.48 -9.78 -26.47
CA SER A 553 -31.87 -10.19 -27.74
C SER A 553 -30.62 -11.05 -27.62
N SER A 554 -30.05 -11.23 -26.41
CA SER A 554 -28.79 -11.95 -26.22
C SER A 554 -28.84 -13.05 -25.15
N PRO A 555 -29.25 -14.28 -25.50
CA PRO A 555 -29.29 -15.43 -24.57
C PRO A 555 -27.94 -15.72 -23.89
N SER A 556 -26.82 -15.51 -24.59
CA SER A 556 -25.48 -15.71 -24.04
C SER A 556 -25.17 -14.76 -22.88
N LEU A 557 -25.60 -13.50 -22.96
CA LEU A 557 -25.40 -12.52 -21.89
C LEU A 557 -26.32 -12.79 -20.69
N GLN A 558 -27.53 -13.29 -20.93
CA GLN A 558 -28.42 -13.75 -19.86
C GLN A 558 -27.79 -14.92 -19.09
N GLU A 559 -27.22 -15.88 -19.81
CA GLU A 559 -26.55 -17.04 -19.20
C GLU A 559 -25.30 -16.62 -18.43
N GLU A 560 -24.45 -15.77 -19.02
CA GLU A 560 -23.28 -15.20 -18.36
C GLU A 560 -23.66 -14.49 -17.04
N LEU A 561 -24.69 -13.65 -17.07
CA LEU A 561 -25.20 -12.96 -15.88
C LEU A 561 -25.66 -13.93 -14.79
N ASN A 562 -26.40 -14.98 -15.17
CA ASN A 562 -26.87 -15.98 -14.21
C ASN A 562 -25.72 -16.79 -13.62
N ILE A 563 -24.73 -17.17 -14.45
CA ILE A 563 -23.51 -17.85 -14.01
C ILE A 563 -22.75 -16.97 -13.01
N PHE A 564 -22.53 -15.70 -13.34
CA PHE A 564 -21.84 -14.74 -12.46
C PHE A 564 -22.54 -14.59 -11.11
N ILE A 565 -23.85 -14.29 -11.12
CA ILE A 565 -24.62 -14.12 -9.89
C ILE A 565 -24.63 -15.41 -9.05
N LYS A 566 -24.76 -16.58 -9.69
CA LYS A 566 -24.71 -17.87 -9.01
C LYS A 566 -23.34 -18.11 -8.38
N ALA A 567 -22.25 -17.82 -9.10
CA ALA A 567 -20.89 -17.98 -8.61
C ALA A 567 -20.62 -17.12 -7.37
N VAL A 568 -21.01 -15.84 -7.38
CA VAL A 568 -20.88 -14.97 -6.19
C VAL A 568 -21.68 -15.52 -5.00
N ASN A 569 -22.92 -15.95 -5.24
CA ASN A 569 -23.75 -16.52 -4.18
C ASN A 569 -23.18 -17.80 -3.57
N GLN A 570 -22.50 -18.62 -4.37
CA GLN A 570 -21.86 -19.84 -3.92
C GLN A 570 -20.51 -19.59 -3.25
N ARG A 571 -19.78 -18.55 -3.68
CA ARG A 571 -18.44 -18.23 -3.17
C ARG A 571 -18.44 -17.63 -1.78
N LEU A 572 -19.40 -16.74 -1.49
CA LEU A 572 -19.39 -15.99 -0.24
C LEU A 572 -20.05 -16.76 0.91
N MET A 573 -19.43 -16.67 2.09
CA MET A 573 -19.97 -17.16 3.35
C MET A 573 -21.15 -16.29 3.82
N PRO A 574 -22.02 -16.76 4.74
CA PRO A 574 -23.20 -16.00 5.18
C PRO A 574 -22.90 -14.58 5.70
N LEU A 575 -21.79 -14.42 6.42
CA LEU A 575 -21.38 -13.13 6.97
C LEU A 575 -20.80 -12.20 5.88
N GLU A 576 -20.03 -12.75 4.94
CA GLU A 576 -19.52 -12.03 3.76
C GLU A 576 -20.66 -11.52 2.88
N HIS A 577 -21.72 -12.32 2.71
CA HIS A 577 -22.96 -11.91 2.06
C HIS A 577 -23.63 -10.72 2.74
N LYS A 578 -23.59 -10.68 4.08
CA LYS A 578 -24.11 -9.54 4.85
C LYS A 578 -23.26 -8.31 4.60
N TRP A 579 -21.94 -8.41 4.74
CA TRP A 579 -21.02 -7.30 4.50
C TRP A 579 -21.11 -6.75 3.07
N LEU A 580 -21.27 -7.61 2.07
CA LEU A 580 -21.47 -7.19 0.68
C LEU A 580 -22.73 -6.33 0.52
N ARG A 581 -23.85 -6.71 1.15
CA ARG A 581 -25.12 -5.96 1.10
C ARG A 581 -25.06 -4.65 1.87
N ASP A 582 -24.40 -4.66 3.02
CA ASP A 582 -24.25 -3.51 3.90
C ASP A 582 -23.14 -2.55 3.44
N ALA A 583 -22.51 -2.83 2.29
CA ALA A 583 -21.37 -2.09 1.72
C ALA A 583 -20.16 -1.98 2.68
N ASN A 584 -19.97 -2.97 3.54
CA ASN A 584 -18.83 -3.06 4.45
C ASN A 584 -17.67 -3.78 3.76
N TYR A 585 -17.01 -3.07 2.85
CA TYR A 585 -15.97 -3.64 1.99
C TYR A 585 -14.65 -3.92 2.73
N ASP A 586 -14.40 -3.27 3.87
CA ASP A 586 -13.21 -3.52 4.70
C ASP A 586 -13.23 -4.94 5.25
N LEU A 587 -14.30 -5.30 5.96
CA LEU A 587 -14.46 -6.64 6.53
C LEU A 587 -14.57 -7.71 5.44
N LEU A 588 -15.19 -7.37 4.30
CA LEU A 588 -15.26 -8.29 3.15
C LEU A 588 -13.87 -8.56 2.56
N ALA A 589 -13.07 -7.52 2.35
CA ALA A 589 -11.72 -7.62 1.81
C ALA A 589 -10.81 -8.45 2.73
N GLU A 590 -10.86 -8.17 4.04
CA GLU A 590 -10.10 -8.90 5.06
C GLU A 590 -10.50 -10.38 5.13
N SER A 591 -11.80 -10.68 5.15
CA SER A 591 -12.30 -12.07 5.23
C SER A 591 -11.94 -12.91 4.01
N ILE A 592 -12.01 -12.31 2.82
CA ILE A 592 -11.66 -13.02 1.59
C ILE A 592 -10.14 -13.11 1.46
N GLY A 593 -9.40 -12.03 1.74
CA GLY A 593 -7.96 -11.89 1.51
C GLY A 593 -7.64 -11.17 0.20
N ILE A 594 -8.35 -10.08 -0.11
CA ILE A 594 -8.21 -9.27 -1.34
C ILE A 594 -8.08 -7.78 -0.98
N SER A 595 -7.87 -6.92 -1.98
CA SER A 595 -7.91 -5.47 -1.78
C SER A 595 -9.33 -4.93 -1.49
N GLN A 596 -9.42 -3.77 -0.84
CA GLN A 596 -10.69 -3.09 -0.60
C GLN A 596 -11.34 -2.64 -1.93
N SER A 597 -10.54 -2.18 -2.90
CA SER A 597 -11.03 -1.83 -4.25
C SER A 597 -11.65 -3.02 -4.96
N LYS A 598 -11.04 -4.21 -4.88
CA LYS A 598 -11.59 -5.46 -5.41
C LYS A 598 -12.89 -5.86 -4.70
N ALA A 599 -12.96 -5.72 -3.38
CA ALA A 599 -14.17 -5.95 -2.60
C ALA A 599 -15.33 -5.01 -3.01
N LYS A 600 -15.02 -3.73 -3.23
CA LYS A 600 -15.97 -2.75 -3.75
C LYS A 600 -16.44 -3.09 -5.16
N GLN A 601 -15.51 -3.49 -6.04
CA GLN A 601 -15.83 -3.95 -7.40
C GLN A 601 -16.77 -5.16 -7.40
N ILE A 602 -16.58 -6.12 -6.49
CA ILE A 602 -17.51 -7.25 -6.30
C ILE A 602 -18.90 -6.73 -5.92
N GLY A 603 -18.97 -5.80 -4.97
CA GLY A 603 -20.23 -5.17 -4.54
C GLY A 603 -20.97 -4.50 -5.69
N GLU A 604 -20.29 -3.63 -6.43
CA GLU A 604 -20.87 -2.87 -7.54
C GLU A 604 -21.41 -3.80 -8.63
N LEU A 605 -20.56 -4.72 -9.13
CA LEU A 605 -20.94 -5.65 -10.19
C LEU A 605 -22.07 -6.59 -9.76
N PHE A 606 -22.02 -7.11 -8.53
CA PHE A 606 -23.05 -8.01 -8.02
C PHE A 606 -24.41 -7.30 -7.89
N MET A 607 -24.42 -6.08 -7.36
CA MET A 607 -25.66 -5.31 -7.19
C MET A 607 -26.25 -4.87 -8.52
N GLN A 608 -25.42 -4.44 -9.47
CA GLN A 608 -25.85 -4.13 -10.84
C GLN A 608 -26.39 -5.40 -11.54
N GLY A 609 -25.69 -6.53 -11.42
CA GLY A 609 -26.14 -7.80 -11.96
C GLY A 609 -27.47 -8.29 -11.35
N LYS A 610 -27.70 -8.10 -10.05
CA LYS A 610 -28.99 -8.41 -9.41
C LYS A 610 -30.12 -7.55 -9.96
N ARG A 611 -29.88 -6.28 -10.25
CA ARG A 611 -30.88 -5.40 -10.90
C ARG A 611 -31.23 -5.91 -12.29
N LEU A 612 -30.24 -6.25 -13.11
CA LEU A 612 -30.48 -6.85 -14.43
C LEU A 612 -31.21 -8.20 -14.34
N GLN A 613 -30.87 -9.05 -13.36
CA GLN A 613 -31.54 -10.33 -13.17
C GLN A 613 -33.02 -10.15 -12.79
N ASN A 614 -33.35 -9.13 -12.00
CA ASN A 614 -34.75 -8.79 -11.68
C ASN A 614 -35.49 -8.24 -12.91
N LEU A 615 -34.84 -7.37 -13.69
CA LEU A 615 -35.39 -6.86 -14.95
C LEU A 615 -35.73 -8.00 -15.93
N LEU A 616 -34.87 -9.01 -16.00
CA LEU A 616 -35.06 -10.18 -16.84
C LEU A 616 -36.24 -11.05 -16.38
N LYS A 617 -36.50 -11.12 -15.07
CA LYS A 617 -37.71 -11.77 -14.54
C LYS A 617 -38.98 -11.01 -14.90
N GLU A 618 -38.95 -9.68 -14.87
CA GLU A 618 -40.06 -8.83 -15.32
C GLU A 618 -40.39 -9.11 -16.79
N ILE A 619 -39.38 -9.07 -17.68
CA ILE A 619 -39.55 -9.34 -19.12
C ILE A 619 -40.18 -10.72 -19.36
N LYS A 620 -39.69 -11.76 -18.68
CA LYS A 620 -40.23 -13.13 -18.81
C LYS A 620 -41.67 -13.23 -18.34
N ARG A 621 -42.04 -12.48 -17.28
CA ARG A 621 -43.43 -12.43 -16.80
C ARG A 621 -44.33 -11.72 -17.80
N ASP A 622 -43.92 -10.56 -18.30
CA ASP A 622 -44.70 -9.78 -19.28
C ASP A 622 -44.95 -10.59 -20.57
N HIS A 623 -43.94 -11.33 -21.05
CA HIS A 623 -44.13 -12.25 -22.19
C HIS A 623 -45.07 -13.43 -21.89
N SER A 624 -45.02 -13.99 -20.67
CA SER A 624 -45.93 -15.07 -20.27
C SER A 624 -47.37 -14.60 -20.14
N GLU A 625 -47.60 -13.37 -19.66
CA GLU A 625 -48.93 -12.77 -19.55
C GLU A 625 -49.51 -12.47 -20.94
N VAL A 626 -48.70 -11.97 -21.88
CA VAL A 626 -49.11 -11.74 -23.27
C VAL A 626 -49.48 -13.05 -23.98
N ILE A 627 -48.71 -14.13 -23.79
CA ILE A 627 -49.01 -15.45 -24.38
C ILE A 627 -50.32 -16.01 -23.79
N ASN A 628 -50.53 -15.89 -22.48
CA ASN A 628 -51.75 -16.36 -21.82
C ASN A 628 -53.01 -15.53 -22.16
N MET A 629 -52.86 -14.29 -22.64
CA MET A 629 -53.98 -13.48 -23.16
C MET A 629 -54.26 -13.74 -24.65
N ALA A 630 -53.33 -14.39 -25.37
CA ALA A 630 -53.44 -14.70 -26.79
C ALA A 630 -53.86 -16.17 -27.08
N CYS A 631 -53.87 -17.03 -26.05
CA CYS A 631 -54.48 -18.37 -26.05
C CYS A 631 -55.87 -18.32 -25.43
#